data_AF-A0AAV5IGB5-F1
#
_entry.id   AF-A0AAV5IGB5-F1
#
_cell.length_a   1.000
_cell.length_b   1.000
_cell.length_c   1.000
_cell.angle_alpha   90.00
_cell.angle_beta   90.00
_cell.angle_gamma   90.00
#
_symmetry.space_group_name_H-M   'P 1'
#
loop_
_entity.id
_entity.type
_entity.pdbx_description
1 polymer ?
#
loop_
_entity_poly.entity_id
_entity_poly.type
_entity_poly.pdbx_seq_one_letter_code
_entity_poly.pdbx_strand_id
1 'polypeptide(L)'
;MKKQFCSCAFFLLFSNQTKATLTVNSFEESCDGGAQSECDNQNHSDDDPIVALSTGWYNKVSRCLNYITIYGNGRTVKAKVVDECDSTMGCDADHDF
;
A
#
# COMPACT_ATOMS: atom_id res chain seq x y z
N MET A 1 -4.74 -11.92 -17.07
CA MET A 1 -4.64 -12.59 -15.76
C MET A 1 -4.53 -11.49 -14.72
N LYS A 2 -5.65 -11.11 -14.10
CA LYS A 2 -5.69 -10.10 -13.04
C LYS A 2 -5.27 -10.80 -11.75
N LYS A 3 -4.07 -10.47 -11.25
CA LYS A 3 -3.54 -11.07 -10.02
C LYS A 3 -3.93 -10.16 -8.87
N GLN A 4 -5.06 -10.47 -8.24
CA GLN A 4 -5.43 -9.90 -6.95
C GLN A 4 -4.53 -10.57 -5.91
N PHE A 5 -3.62 -9.80 -5.33
CA PHE A 5 -2.90 -10.21 -4.12
C PHE A 5 -2.92 -9.03 -3.17
N CYS A 6 -3.74 -9.16 -2.13
CA CYS A 6 -3.67 -8.31 -0.94
C CYS A 6 -2.25 -8.44 -0.37
N SER A 7 -1.56 -7.31 -0.18
CA SER A 7 -0.19 -7.40 0.27
C SER A 7 0.28 -6.25 1.16
N CYS A 8 0.69 -6.63 2.36
CA CYS A 8 1.25 -5.77 3.39
C CYS A 8 2.77 -5.77 3.37
N ALA A 9 3.34 -4.59 3.60
CA ALA A 9 4.76 -4.44 3.83
C ALA A 9 5.07 -4.62 5.33
N PHE A 10 5.62 -5.77 5.72
CA PHE A 10 6.11 -6.02 7.09
C PHE A 10 7.47 -5.33 7.32
N PHE A 11 7.66 -4.67 8.48
CA PHE A 11 8.89 -3.95 8.83
C PHE A 11 9.34 -4.17 10.29
N LEU A 12 10.67 -4.29 10.50
CA LEU A 12 11.36 -4.17 11.79
C LEU A 12 12.16 -2.85 11.82
N LEU A 13 11.99 -2.04 12.87
CA LEU A 13 12.61 -0.71 13.03
C LEU A 13 14.07 -0.80 13.50
N PHE A 14 15.03 -0.16 12.80
CA PHE A 14 16.22 0.53 13.35
C PHE A 14 16.89 1.37 12.21
N SER A 15 17.12 2.68 12.43
CA SER A 15 17.82 3.67 11.55
C SER A 15 17.00 4.44 10.49
N ASN A 16 17.57 5.57 9.99
CA ASN A 16 17.12 6.49 8.92
C ASN A 16 16.70 5.81 7.59
N GLN A 17 16.87 4.49 7.49
CA GLN A 17 16.47 3.66 6.38
C GLN A 17 15.73 2.45 6.94
N THR A 18 14.42 2.41 6.71
CA THR A 18 13.59 1.35 7.25
C THR A 18 13.49 0.18 6.28
N LYS A 19 13.72 -1.04 6.77
CA LYS A 19 13.73 -2.27 5.96
C LYS A 19 12.34 -2.85 5.76
N ALA A 20 11.88 -2.83 4.51
CA ALA A 20 10.57 -3.27 4.05
C ALA A 20 10.58 -4.66 3.43
N THR A 21 9.40 -5.30 3.43
CA THR A 21 9.02 -6.19 2.33
C THR A 21 8.18 -5.41 1.33
N LEU A 22 8.69 -5.18 0.12
CA LEU A 22 7.89 -4.61 -0.97
C LEU A 22 7.10 -5.72 -1.62
N THR A 23 5.82 -5.45 -1.86
CA THR A 23 4.91 -6.37 -2.53
C THR A 23 4.09 -5.62 -3.57
N VAL A 24 3.41 -6.35 -4.45
CA VAL A 24 2.72 -5.78 -5.61
C VAL A 24 1.22 -5.87 -5.38
N ASN A 25 0.54 -4.73 -5.46
CA ASN A 25 -0.91 -4.58 -5.41
C ASN A 25 -1.39 -3.78 -6.62
N SER A 26 -2.66 -3.92 -7.01
CA SER A 26 -3.32 -3.05 -8.00
C SER A 26 -4.31 -2.14 -7.29
N PHE A 27 -4.38 -0.88 -7.72
CA PHE A 27 -5.31 0.14 -7.18
C PHE A 27 -6.32 0.60 -8.23
N GLU A 28 -6.37 -0.09 -9.38
CA GLU A 28 -7.32 0.22 -10.43
C GLU A 28 -8.75 -0.13 -10.04
N GLU A 29 -9.70 0.52 -10.70
CA GLU A 29 -11.11 0.18 -10.57
C GLU A 29 -11.34 -1.25 -11.08
N SER A 30 -11.74 -2.14 -10.17
CA SER A 30 -12.24 -3.45 -10.55
C SER A 30 -13.74 -3.36 -10.89
N CYS A 31 -14.21 -4.18 -11.84
CA CYS A 31 -15.65 -4.24 -12.17
C CYS A 31 -16.53 -4.67 -10.98
N ASP A 32 -15.93 -5.26 -9.94
CA ASP A 32 -16.60 -5.70 -8.72
C ASP A 32 -16.66 -4.61 -7.63
N GLY A 33 -16.22 -3.39 -7.94
CA GLY A 33 -16.30 -2.27 -7.00
C GLY A 33 -15.34 -2.40 -5.83
N GLY A 34 -14.08 -2.78 -6.12
CA GLY A 34 -13.01 -2.81 -5.11
C GLY A 34 -12.95 -1.50 -4.30
N ALA A 35 -12.53 -1.61 -3.04
CA ALA A 35 -12.46 -0.48 -2.14
C ALA A 35 -11.53 0.61 -2.69
N GLN A 36 -12.02 1.85 -2.66
CA GLN A 36 -11.21 3.02 -3.00
C GLN A 36 -10.13 3.23 -1.94
N SER A 37 -9.01 3.83 -2.33
CA SER A 37 -7.90 4.07 -1.41
C SER A 37 -8.29 5.03 -0.27
N GLU A 38 -7.92 4.70 0.98
CA GLU A 38 -8.40 5.38 2.19
C GLU A 38 -8.03 6.87 2.23
N CYS A 39 -6.89 7.27 1.66
CA CYS A 39 -6.43 8.66 1.74
C CYS A 39 -7.25 9.65 0.90
N ASP A 40 -7.81 9.22 -0.24
CA ASP A 40 -8.45 10.12 -1.20
C ASP A 40 -9.74 9.60 -1.82
N ASN A 41 -10.24 8.43 -1.39
CA ASN A 41 -11.45 7.79 -1.91
C ASN A 41 -11.44 7.71 -3.45
N GLN A 42 -10.28 7.38 -4.01
CA GLN A 42 -10.10 7.21 -5.45
C GLN A 42 -9.44 5.88 -5.76
N ASN A 43 -9.69 5.42 -6.99
CA ASN A 43 -8.90 4.38 -7.63
C ASN A 43 -7.74 5.07 -8.36
N HIS A 44 -6.62 4.38 -8.49
CA HIS A 44 -5.39 4.90 -9.09
C HIS A 44 -4.91 3.96 -10.20
N SER A 45 -4.24 4.51 -11.21
CA SER A 45 -3.70 3.70 -12.30
C SER A 45 -2.55 2.82 -11.80
N ASP A 46 -2.40 1.62 -12.34
CA ASP A 46 -1.22 0.77 -12.06
C ASP A 46 0.09 1.41 -12.58
N ASP A 47 -0.01 2.41 -13.46
CA ASP A 47 1.13 3.22 -13.92
C ASP A 47 1.56 4.32 -12.92
N ASP A 48 0.71 4.65 -11.94
CA ASP A 48 1.04 5.67 -10.93
C ASP A 48 2.01 5.11 -9.87
N PRO A 49 3.09 5.82 -9.53
CA PRO A 49 3.99 5.39 -8.47
C PRO A 49 3.34 5.68 -7.10
N ILE A 50 2.50 4.75 -6.66
CA ILE A 50 1.73 4.83 -5.41
C ILE A 50 1.93 3.59 -4.53
N VAL A 51 1.63 3.72 -3.24
CA VAL A 51 1.79 2.64 -2.25
C VAL A 51 0.74 2.69 -1.14
N ALA A 52 0.46 1.52 -0.57
CA ALA A 52 -0.17 1.36 0.73
C ALA A 52 0.90 1.15 1.82
N LEU A 53 0.63 1.62 3.04
CA LEU A 53 1.49 1.38 4.20
C LEU A 53 0.77 0.55 5.25
N SER A 54 1.45 -0.36 5.92
CA SER A 54 0.84 -1.09 7.04
C SER A 54 0.36 -0.15 8.16
N THR A 55 -0.71 -0.52 8.87
CA THR A 55 -1.39 0.30 9.91
C THR A 55 -0.46 1.16 10.77
N GLY A 56 0.58 0.56 11.36
CA GLY A 56 1.52 1.29 12.23
C GLY A 56 2.32 2.40 11.50
N TRP A 57 2.58 2.22 10.21
CA TRP A 57 3.30 3.14 9.34
C TRP A 57 2.38 4.19 8.72
N TYR A 58 1.20 3.76 8.30
CA TYR A 58 0.11 4.63 7.87
C TYR A 58 -0.19 5.67 8.95
N ASN A 59 -0.10 5.24 10.22
CA ASN A 59 -0.14 6.08 11.42
C ASN A 59 -1.38 6.98 11.37
N LYS A 60 -2.56 6.35 11.30
CA LYS A 60 -3.88 6.99 11.28
C LYS A 60 -3.91 8.15 10.30
N VAL A 61 -3.73 7.86 9.01
CA VAL A 61 -3.74 8.81 7.88
C VAL A 61 -2.64 9.88 7.86
N SER A 62 -1.76 9.98 8.86
CA SER A 62 -0.76 11.07 8.93
C SER A 62 0.21 11.12 7.75
N ARG A 63 0.40 9.99 7.05
CA ARG A 63 1.25 9.89 5.86
C ARG A 63 0.48 10.00 4.55
N CYS A 64 -0.84 10.18 4.58
CA CYS A 64 -1.65 10.28 3.37
C CYS A 64 -1.17 11.39 2.44
N LEU A 65 -1.13 11.06 1.15
CA LEU A 65 -0.73 11.96 0.06
C LEU A 65 0.69 12.52 0.18
N ASN A 66 1.45 12.06 1.16
CA ASN A 66 2.87 12.35 1.28
C ASN A 66 3.67 11.36 0.44
N TYR A 67 4.86 11.80 0.03
CA TYR A 67 5.77 10.97 -0.72
C TYR A 67 6.78 10.29 0.18
N ILE A 68 7.05 9.03 -0.12
CA ILE A 68 8.17 8.28 0.45
C ILE A 68 9.16 7.92 -0.66
N THR A 69 10.41 7.70 -0.26
CA THR A 69 11.45 7.22 -1.18
C THR A 69 11.73 5.76 -0.88
N ILE A 70 11.54 4.91 -1.89
CA ILE A 70 11.76 3.47 -1.82
C ILE A 70 13.08 3.15 -2.52
N TYR A 71 13.92 2.37 -1.84
CA TYR A 71 15.21 1.92 -2.34
C TYR A 71 15.18 0.40 -2.48
N GLY A 72 15.49 -0.12 -3.67
CA GLY A 72 15.47 -1.56 -3.94
C GLY A 72 16.21 -1.92 -5.21
N ASN A 73 16.94 -3.04 -5.21
CA ASN A 73 17.72 -3.53 -6.37
C ASN A 73 18.63 -2.46 -7.02
N GLY A 74 19.24 -1.58 -6.21
CA GLY A 74 20.08 -0.48 -6.68
C GLY A 74 19.33 0.67 -7.35
N ARG A 75 18.00 0.66 -7.30
CA ARG A 75 17.11 1.71 -7.84
C ARG A 75 16.44 2.48 -6.71
N THR A 76 16.01 3.69 -7.05
CA THR A 76 15.29 4.59 -6.15
C THR A 76 14.03 5.09 -6.85
N VAL A 77 12.89 5.01 -6.19
CA VAL A 77 11.61 5.53 -6.68
C VAL A 77 10.94 6.38 -5.60
N LYS A 78 10.26 7.44 -6.02
CA LYS A 78 9.45 8.27 -5.14
C LYS A 78 7.99 7.88 -5.36
N ALA A 79 7.32 7.41 -4.31
CA ALA A 79 5.94 6.94 -4.39
C ALA A 79 5.03 7.71 -3.43
N LYS A 80 3.79 7.96 -3.83
CA LYS A 80 2.77 8.64 -3.01
C LYS A 80 2.01 7.60 -2.18
N VAL A 81 1.84 7.86 -0.89
CA VAL A 81 1.01 7.01 -0.01
C VAL A 81 -0.45 7.33 -0.26
N VAL A 82 -1.23 6.32 -0.65
CA VAL A 82 -2.66 6.48 -0.96
C VAL A 82 -3.55 5.62 -0.06
N ASP A 83 -3.01 4.59 0.59
CA ASP A 83 -3.85 3.62 1.27
C ASP A 83 -3.20 3.00 2.52
N GLU A 84 -4.03 2.37 3.35
CA GLU A 84 -3.59 1.52 4.44
C GLU A 84 -3.56 0.05 3.98
N CYS A 85 -2.52 -0.68 4.35
CA CYS A 85 -2.62 -2.14 4.40
C CYS A 85 -2.95 -2.55 5.83
N ASP A 86 -4.24 -2.80 6.09
CA ASP A 86 -4.69 -3.16 7.44
C ASP A 86 -3.98 -4.45 7.88
N SER A 87 -3.23 -4.31 8.96
CA SER A 87 -2.44 -5.40 9.56
C SER A 87 -3.08 -5.95 10.83
N THR A 88 -4.27 -5.46 11.18
CA THR A 88 -5.03 -5.81 12.38
C THR A 88 -6.21 -6.72 12.10
N MET A 89 -6.70 -6.74 10.85
CA MET A 89 -7.86 -7.51 10.40
C MET A 89 -7.51 -8.36 9.16
N GLY A 90 -8.34 -9.37 8.87
CA GLY A 90 -8.16 -10.29 7.74
C GLY A 90 -8.68 -11.70 8.02
N CYS A 91 -8.80 -12.53 6.98
CA CYS A 91 -9.45 -13.85 7.03
C CYS A 91 -10.95 -13.77 7.38
N ASP A 92 -11.65 -12.83 6.76
CA ASP A 92 -13.09 -12.64 6.87
C ASP A 92 -13.71 -12.27 5.51
N ALA A 93 -15.05 -12.31 5.46
CA ALA A 93 -15.82 -12.12 4.25
C ALA A 93 -15.64 -10.73 3.60
N ASP A 94 -15.18 -9.74 4.37
CA ASP A 94 -14.94 -8.38 3.88
C ASP A 94 -13.53 -8.25 3.25
N HIS A 95 -12.63 -9.20 3.53
CA HIS A 95 -11.25 -9.23 3.03
C HIS A 95 -10.98 -10.44 2.11
N ASP A 96 -11.96 -10.82 1.28
CA ASP A 96 -11.90 -11.88 0.27
C ASP A 96 -11.57 -13.31 0.81
N PHE A 97 -11.90 -13.61 2.08
CA PHE A 97 -11.68 -14.94 2.70
C PHE A 97 -12.84 -15.48 3.54
#